data_AF-A0AAD6QMT5-F1
#
_entry.id   AF-A0AAD6QMT5-F1
#
_cell.length_a   1.000
_cell.length_b   1.000
_cell.length_c   1.000
_cell.angle_alpha   90.00
_cell.angle_beta   90.00
_cell.angle_gamma   90.00
#
_symmetry.space_group_name_H-M   'P 1'
#
loop_
_entity.id
_entity.type
_entity.pdbx_description
1 polymer ?
#
loop_
_entity_poly.entity_id
_entity_poly.type
_entity_poly.pdbx_seq_one_letter_code
_entity_poly.pdbx_strand_id
1 'polypeptide(L)'
;MNNTCPDFSMMASVMNSLLLQSALEKTGVQTRVQTAFAMQEVSEPYSRQRAIRHLEKGRVVIFGGIGAGTGNPLFSTDTAAAVQASEIHAEAVLKGTNVDGVYDCHSPDSNFIFEHISIRDLVSRGATSMDMMALTFCEENNIPVVVFNLLEPGNISKALCGEQVDTICNCSYVDPSGTVTGI
;
A
#
# COMPACT_ATOMS: atom_id res chain seq x y z
N MET A 1 10.22 26.33 16.44
CA MET A 1 11.35 25.50 15.97
C MET A 1 10.89 24.78 14.71
N ASN A 2 11.74 24.80 13.69
CA ASN A 2 11.40 24.64 12.27
C ASN A 2 11.00 23.21 11.91
N ASN A 3 9.80 23.02 11.34
CA ASN A 3 9.31 21.76 10.77
C ASN A 3 9.82 21.52 9.34
N THR A 4 11.04 21.96 9.00
CA THR A 4 11.50 22.01 7.61
C THR A 4 11.76 20.65 6.96
N CYS A 5 11.92 19.55 7.72
CA CYS A 5 12.28 18.24 7.14
C CYS A 5 11.06 17.39 6.69
N PRO A 6 9.97 17.28 7.47
CA PRO A 6 8.74 16.60 7.03
C PRO A 6 8.10 17.22 5.78
N ASP A 7 8.19 18.55 5.64
CA ASP A 7 7.61 19.30 4.52
C ASP A 7 8.22 18.90 3.16
N PHE A 8 9.54 18.67 3.08
CA PHE A 8 10.19 18.30 1.82
C PHE A 8 9.83 16.88 1.35
N SER A 9 9.73 15.92 2.27
CA SER A 9 9.34 14.55 1.94
C SER A 9 7.91 14.50 1.40
N MET A 10 7.00 15.29 1.99
CA MET A 10 5.64 15.43 1.47
C MET A 10 5.62 16.08 0.10
N MET A 11 6.38 17.17 -0.11
CA MET A 11 6.47 17.83 -1.41
C MET A 11 7.03 16.89 -2.49
N ALA A 12 8.03 16.06 -2.17
CA ALA A 12 8.56 15.07 -3.08
C ALA A 12 7.49 14.04 -3.49
N SER A 13 6.70 13.56 -2.52
CA SER A 13 5.54 12.70 -2.79
C SER A 13 4.50 13.36 -3.69
N VAL A 14 4.20 14.65 -3.48
CA VAL A 14 3.30 15.42 -4.36
C VAL A 14 3.87 15.54 -5.77
N MET A 15 5.15 15.86 -5.92
CA MET A 15 5.81 15.94 -7.24
C MET A 15 5.73 14.61 -8.00
N ASN A 16 6.04 13.50 -7.33
CA ASN A 16 5.91 12.16 -7.93
C ASN A 16 4.47 11.85 -8.34
N SER A 17 3.49 12.27 -7.54
CA SER A 17 2.07 12.09 -7.83
C SER A 17 1.64 12.83 -9.09
N LEU A 18 2.09 14.08 -9.26
CA LEU A 18 1.80 14.89 -10.45
C LEU A 18 2.50 14.33 -11.71
N LEU A 19 3.73 13.83 -11.57
CA LEU A 19 4.44 13.17 -12.67
C LEU A 19 3.72 11.88 -13.10
N LEU A 20 3.28 11.07 -12.14
CA LEU A 20 2.51 9.87 -12.40
C LEU A 20 1.17 10.20 -13.06
N GLN A 21 0.48 11.24 -12.58
CA GLN A 21 -0.74 11.74 -13.21
C GLN A 21 -0.50 12.10 -14.68
N SER A 22 0.54 12.88 -14.96
CA SER A 22 0.89 13.28 -16.33
C SER A 22 1.21 12.08 -17.23
N ALA A 23 1.92 11.07 -16.69
CA ALA A 23 2.24 9.87 -17.43
C ALA A 23 0.98 9.04 -17.78
N LEU A 24 0.04 8.91 -16.84
CA LEU A 24 -1.21 8.18 -17.03
C LEU A 24 -2.21 8.92 -17.94
N GLU A 25 -2.29 10.24 -17.85
CA GLU A 25 -3.14 11.04 -18.74
C GLU A 25 -2.65 10.98 -20.19
N LYS A 26 -1.34 10.92 -20.41
CA LYS A 26 -0.76 10.72 -21.75
C LYS A 26 -1.15 9.39 -22.39
N THR A 27 -1.46 8.37 -21.58
CA THR A 27 -1.94 7.07 -22.06
C THR A 27 -3.47 6.98 -22.09
N GLY A 28 -4.18 8.08 -21.81
CA GLY A 28 -5.64 8.16 -21.86
C GLY A 28 -6.36 7.74 -20.58
N VAL A 29 -5.62 7.48 -19.50
CA VAL A 29 -6.20 7.11 -18.20
C VAL A 29 -6.62 8.38 -17.45
N GLN A 30 -7.91 8.50 -17.11
CA GLN A 30 -8.38 9.63 -16.32
C GLN A 30 -7.90 9.51 -14.87
N THR A 31 -7.10 10.48 -14.43
CA THR A 31 -6.48 10.46 -13.11
C THR A 31 -6.77 11.71 -12.30
N ARG A 32 -6.70 11.60 -10.97
CA ARG A 32 -6.89 12.71 -10.02
C ARG A 32 -5.90 12.60 -8.88
N VAL A 33 -5.16 13.67 -8.62
CA VAL A 33 -4.25 13.77 -7.46
C VAL A 33 -4.98 14.45 -6.31
N GLN A 34 -5.00 13.78 -5.15
CA GLN A 34 -5.48 14.32 -3.89
C GLN A 34 -4.33 14.42 -2.88
N THR A 35 -4.24 15.54 -2.16
CA THR A 35 -3.12 15.81 -1.25
C THR A 35 -3.55 16.09 0.18
N ALA A 36 -2.71 15.74 1.16
CA ALA A 36 -2.99 15.97 2.58
C ALA A 36 -3.16 17.46 2.94
N PHE A 37 -2.53 18.36 2.18
CA PHE A 37 -2.65 19.81 2.31
C PHE A 37 -3.17 20.43 1.01
N ALA A 38 -3.86 21.55 1.12
CA ALA A 38 -4.39 22.27 -0.04
C ALA A 38 -3.26 23.01 -0.77
N MET A 39 -3.06 22.71 -2.05
CA MET A 39 -2.24 23.52 -2.95
C MET A 39 -3.17 24.17 -3.97
N GLN A 40 -3.33 25.48 -3.90
CA GLN A 40 -4.12 26.21 -4.89
C GLN A 40 -3.56 25.95 -6.29
N GLU A 41 -4.46 25.66 -7.24
CA GLU A 41 -4.20 25.36 -8.65
C GLU A 41 -3.50 24.02 -8.98
N VAL A 42 -2.89 23.33 -8.01
CA VAL A 42 -2.03 22.16 -8.28
C VAL A 42 -2.70 20.82 -7.92
N SER A 43 -3.44 20.75 -6.82
CA SER A 43 -4.06 19.49 -6.37
C SER A 43 -5.35 19.72 -5.59
N GLU A 44 -6.22 18.72 -5.61
CA GLU A 44 -7.41 18.72 -4.76
C GLU A 44 -7.02 18.33 -3.33
N PRO A 45 -7.48 19.04 -2.28
CA PRO A 45 -7.26 18.57 -0.91
C PRO A 45 -7.96 17.22 -0.72
N TYR A 46 -7.35 16.33 0.06
CA TYR A 46 -7.88 15.01 0.33
C TYR A 46 -9.31 15.10 0.88
N SER A 47 -10.21 14.37 0.23
CA SER A 47 -11.59 14.24 0.66
C SER A 47 -12.06 12.85 0.30
N ARG A 48 -12.25 12.02 1.33
CA ARG A 48 -12.76 10.65 1.21
C ARG A 48 -13.93 10.52 0.25
N GLN A 49 -14.95 11.38 0.40
CA GLN A 49 -16.13 11.38 -0.46
C GLN A 49 -15.80 11.65 -1.94
N ARG A 50 -14.84 12.53 -2.21
CA ARG A 50 -14.39 12.81 -3.59
C ARG A 50 -13.56 11.67 -4.14
N ALA A 51 -12.69 11.07 -3.34
CA ALA A 51 -11.91 9.90 -3.74
C ALA A 51 -12.84 8.76 -4.16
N ILE A 52 -13.82 8.40 -3.32
CA ILE A 52 -14.82 7.38 -3.63
C ILE A 52 -15.57 7.73 -4.93
N ARG A 53 -16.04 8.97 -5.09
CA ARG A 53 -16.74 9.40 -6.31
C ARG A 53 -15.87 9.35 -7.57
N HIS A 54 -14.55 9.50 -7.46
CA HIS A 54 -13.64 9.31 -8.58
C HIS A 54 -13.48 7.83 -8.93
N LEU A 55 -13.34 6.97 -7.92
CA LEU A 55 -13.27 5.52 -8.09
C LEU A 55 -14.55 4.97 -8.72
N GLU A 56 -15.74 5.40 -8.27
CA GLU A 56 -17.04 5.05 -8.86
C GLU A 56 -17.17 5.44 -10.35
N LYS A 57 -16.41 6.43 -10.80
CA LYS A 57 -16.37 6.87 -12.22
C LYS A 57 -15.29 6.17 -13.04
N GLY A 58 -14.60 5.18 -12.45
CA GLY A 58 -13.50 4.46 -13.09
C GLY A 58 -12.24 5.32 -13.29
N ARG A 59 -12.02 6.32 -12.43
CA ARG A 59 -10.79 7.14 -12.47
C ARG A 59 -9.77 6.63 -11.47
N VAL A 60 -8.49 6.74 -11.82
CA VAL A 60 -7.39 6.47 -10.89
C VAL A 60 -7.23 7.66 -9.95
N VAL A 61 -7.22 7.38 -8.64
CA VAL A 61 -6.95 8.38 -7.60
C VAL A 61 -5.54 8.16 -7.10
N ILE A 62 -4.73 9.22 -7.14
CA ILE A 62 -3.35 9.22 -6.65
C ILE A 62 -3.33 10.07 -5.39
N PHE A 63 -2.85 9.50 -4.29
CA PHE A 63 -2.72 10.22 -3.03
C PHE A 63 -1.30 10.74 -2.84
N GLY A 64 -1.12 12.06 -2.86
CA GLY A 64 0.17 12.73 -2.74
C GLY A 64 0.37 13.42 -1.40
N GLY A 65 1.62 13.60 -1.01
CA GLY A 65 1.95 14.26 0.27
C GLY A 65 1.54 13.42 1.48
N ILE A 66 1.59 12.10 1.33
CA ILE A 66 1.23 11.12 2.35
C ILE A 66 2.50 10.43 2.86
N GLY A 67 2.63 10.23 4.19
CA GLY A 67 3.77 9.57 4.83
C GLY A 67 4.27 10.32 6.07
N ALA A 68 5.58 10.23 6.38
CA ALA A 68 6.23 10.77 7.59
C ALA A 68 6.19 12.31 7.76
N GLY A 69 5.30 12.99 7.05
CA GLY A 69 4.97 14.38 7.23
C GLY A 69 3.49 14.71 7.33
N THR A 70 2.55 13.75 7.39
CA THR A 70 1.09 13.99 7.44
C THR A 70 0.58 14.69 8.74
N GLY A 71 1.33 15.65 9.28
CA GLY A 71 1.09 16.31 10.56
C GLY A 71 1.49 15.46 11.78
N ASN A 72 1.67 14.14 11.60
CA ASN A 72 2.11 13.22 12.64
C ASN A 72 3.42 12.51 12.22
N PRO A 73 4.57 12.83 12.85
CA PRO A 73 5.88 12.27 12.50
C PRO A 73 6.02 10.75 12.76
N LEU A 74 4.98 10.09 13.28
CA LEU A 74 4.95 8.65 13.54
C LEU A 74 4.37 7.82 12.37
N PHE A 75 3.78 8.44 11.34
CA PHE A 75 3.12 7.70 10.25
C PHE A 75 4.06 7.44 9.08
N SER A 76 4.30 6.18 8.74
CA SER A 76 5.02 5.83 7.52
C SER A 76 4.11 5.94 6.29
N THR A 77 4.68 5.88 5.08
CA THR A 77 3.90 5.78 3.84
C THR A 77 3.03 4.53 3.80
N ASP A 78 3.52 3.41 4.35
CA ASP A 78 2.76 2.17 4.44
C ASP A 78 1.57 2.31 5.38
N THR A 79 1.78 2.92 6.56
CA THR A 79 0.70 3.16 7.53
C THR A 79 -0.40 4.01 6.91
N ALA A 80 0.01 5.05 6.19
CA ALA A 80 -0.94 5.95 5.58
C ALA A 80 -1.65 5.32 4.37
N ALA A 81 -0.99 4.43 3.61
CA ALA A 81 -1.65 3.62 2.59
C ALA A 81 -2.70 2.69 3.20
N ALA A 82 -2.41 2.05 4.33
CA ALA A 82 -3.37 1.21 5.05
C ALA A 82 -4.60 1.99 5.53
N VAL A 83 -4.40 3.19 6.10
CA VAL A 83 -5.51 4.08 6.49
C VAL A 83 -6.36 4.46 5.29
N GLN A 84 -5.74 4.91 4.19
CA GLN A 84 -6.46 5.29 2.99
C GLN A 84 -7.24 4.12 2.38
N ALA A 85 -6.65 2.92 2.38
CA ALA A 85 -7.30 1.70 1.93
C ALA A 85 -8.57 1.40 2.73
N SER A 86 -8.52 1.51 4.07
CA SER A 86 -9.73 1.38 4.91
C SER A 86 -10.76 2.46 4.61
N GLU A 87 -10.33 3.73 4.48
CA GLU A 87 -11.23 4.84 4.23
C GLU A 87 -12.00 4.69 2.90
N ILE A 88 -11.34 4.22 1.84
CA ILE A 88 -11.99 3.99 0.54
C ILE A 88 -12.66 2.61 0.43
N HIS A 89 -12.59 1.78 1.49
CA HIS A 89 -13.01 0.37 1.50
C HIS A 89 -12.38 -0.45 0.38
N ALA A 90 -11.07 -0.33 0.22
CA ALA A 90 -10.32 -1.17 -0.70
C ALA A 90 -10.39 -2.65 -0.28
N GLU A 91 -10.50 -3.53 -1.27
CA GLU A 91 -10.56 -4.98 -1.04
C GLU A 91 -9.19 -5.58 -0.69
N ALA A 92 -8.11 -4.93 -1.09
CA ALA A 92 -6.74 -5.34 -0.80
C ALA A 92 -5.75 -4.17 -0.90
N VAL A 93 -4.62 -4.30 -0.21
CA VAL A 93 -3.46 -3.41 -0.35
C VAL A 93 -2.37 -4.16 -1.12
N LEU A 94 -1.95 -3.60 -2.24
CA LEU A 94 -0.87 -4.14 -3.06
C LEU A 94 0.42 -3.36 -2.79
N LYS A 95 1.45 -4.06 -2.32
CA LYS A 95 2.77 -3.50 -2.02
C LYS A 95 3.82 -4.06 -2.96
N GLY A 96 4.24 -3.23 -3.91
CA GLY A 96 5.38 -3.53 -4.78
C GLY A 96 6.70 -3.30 -4.05
N THR A 97 7.58 -4.30 -4.01
CA THR A 97 8.94 -4.22 -3.47
C THR A 97 9.98 -4.40 -4.57
N ASN A 98 11.23 -4.00 -4.30
CA ASN A 98 12.37 -4.23 -5.21
C ASN A 98 13.04 -5.60 -5.00
N VAL A 99 12.46 -6.45 -4.15
CA VAL A 99 12.94 -7.79 -3.76
C VAL A 99 11.76 -8.77 -3.86
N ASP A 100 12.02 -10.05 -4.10
CA ASP A 100 10.99 -11.08 -4.35
C ASP A 100 10.24 -11.43 -3.05
N GLY A 101 9.09 -10.81 -2.83
CA GLY A 101 8.21 -11.12 -1.70
C GLY A 101 8.85 -10.93 -0.32
N VAL A 102 8.28 -11.60 0.68
CA VAL A 102 8.80 -11.57 2.06
C VAL A 102 9.65 -12.81 2.33
N TYR A 103 10.93 -12.60 2.66
CA TYR A 103 11.90 -13.68 2.91
C TYR A 103 12.02 -14.00 4.40
N ASP A 104 12.03 -15.29 4.75
CA ASP A 104 12.43 -15.75 6.10
C ASP A 104 13.92 -15.44 6.33
N CYS A 105 14.22 -14.61 7.33
CA CYS A 105 15.60 -14.20 7.63
C CYS A 105 16.38 -15.24 8.45
N HIS A 106 15.81 -16.42 8.74
CA HIS A 106 16.43 -17.46 9.58
C HIS A 106 17.04 -18.66 8.84
N SER A 107 17.05 -18.72 7.52
CA SER A 107 17.73 -19.78 6.76
C SER A 107 18.81 -19.22 5.82
N PRO A 108 20.10 -19.49 6.06
CA PRO A 108 21.19 -18.96 5.24
C PRO A 108 21.29 -19.59 3.82
N ASP A 109 20.44 -20.56 3.48
CA ASP A 109 20.56 -21.34 2.23
C ASP A 109 19.23 -21.65 1.51
N SER A 110 18.12 -20.98 1.82
CA SER A 110 16.86 -21.23 1.12
C SER A 110 15.91 -20.04 1.13
N ASN A 111 15.81 -19.35 0.00
CA ASN A 111 14.81 -18.32 -0.27
C ASN A 111 13.42 -18.98 -0.43
N PHE A 112 12.74 -19.26 0.68
CA PHE A 112 11.34 -19.70 0.63
C PHE A 112 10.43 -18.48 0.49
N ILE A 113 9.85 -18.32 -0.69
CA ILE A 113 8.77 -17.38 -0.95
C ILE A 113 7.51 -17.96 -0.30
N PHE A 114 6.86 -17.21 0.60
CA PHE A 114 5.62 -17.67 1.24
C PHE A 114 4.43 -17.44 0.33
N GLU A 115 3.63 -18.48 0.05
CA GLU A 115 2.37 -18.33 -0.70
C GLU A 115 1.31 -17.62 0.14
N HIS A 116 1.16 -18.05 1.40
CA HIS A 116 0.26 -17.47 2.39
C HIS A 116 0.94 -17.41 3.75
N ILE A 117 1.00 -16.20 4.33
CA ILE A 117 1.51 -16.00 5.69
C ILE A 117 0.54 -15.14 6.48
N SER A 118 0.26 -15.55 7.72
CA SER A 118 -0.52 -14.73 8.64
C SER A 118 0.33 -13.54 9.09
N ILE A 119 -0.32 -12.40 9.35
CA ILE A 119 0.38 -11.20 9.83
C ILE A 119 1.14 -11.50 11.14
N ARG A 120 0.58 -12.33 12.03
CA ARG A 120 1.24 -12.76 13.27
C ARG A 120 2.51 -13.56 13.02
N ASP A 121 2.46 -14.50 12.08
CA ASP A 121 3.63 -15.31 11.72
C ASP A 121 4.72 -14.45 11.08
N LEU A 122 4.32 -13.52 10.20
CA LEU A 122 5.22 -12.55 9.56
C LEU A 122 5.99 -11.72 10.59
N VAL A 123 5.27 -11.20 11.59
CA VAL A 123 5.83 -10.41 12.69
C VAL A 123 6.74 -11.26 13.57
N SER A 124 6.32 -12.49 13.91
CA SER A 124 7.10 -13.39 14.76
C SER A 124 8.45 -13.79 14.16
N ARG A 125 8.54 -13.82 12.82
CA ARG A 125 9.75 -14.16 12.07
C ARG A 125 10.66 -12.96 11.79
N GLY A 126 10.27 -11.75 12.18
CA GLY A 126 11.06 -10.53 11.92
C GLY A 126 11.26 -10.20 10.44
N ALA A 127 10.54 -10.88 9.55
CA ALA A 127 10.59 -10.71 8.11
C ALA A 127 9.46 -9.75 7.71
N THR A 128 9.67 -8.44 7.88
CA THR A 128 8.62 -7.45 7.56
C THR A 128 9.14 -6.45 6.55
N SER A 129 8.55 -6.45 5.35
CA SER A 129 8.78 -5.41 4.33
C SER A 129 7.96 -4.16 4.59
N MET A 130 6.96 -4.23 5.47
CA MET A 130 5.99 -3.20 5.83
C MET A 130 6.05 -2.90 7.33
N ASP A 131 5.82 -1.64 7.71
CA ASP A 131 5.87 -1.28 9.12
C ASP A 131 4.78 -1.99 9.95
N MET A 132 5.09 -2.22 11.23
CA MET A 132 4.23 -2.91 12.17
C MET A 132 2.86 -2.26 12.35
N MET A 133 2.81 -0.93 12.36
CA MET A 133 1.57 -0.18 12.58
C MET A 133 0.61 -0.37 11.41
N ALA A 134 1.13 -0.39 10.19
CA ALA A 134 0.38 -0.60 8.96
C ALA A 134 -0.13 -2.05 8.87
N LEU A 135 0.68 -3.03 9.25
CA LEU A 135 0.27 -4.44 9.32
C LEU A 135 -0.85 -4.65 10.34
N THR A 136 -0.71 -4.15 11.57
CA THR A 136 -1.76 -4.24 12.59
C THR A 136 -3.04 -3.54 12.12
N PHE A 137 -2.92 -2.36 11.49
CA PHE A 137 -4.08 -1.63 10.99
C PHE A 137 -4.82 -2.42 9.90
N CYS A 138 -4.10 -3.05 8.97
CA CYS A 138 -4.69 -3.93 7.98
C CYS A 138 -5.36 -5.16 8.63
N GLU A 139 -4.76 -5.76 9.66
CA GLU A 139 -5.33 -6.88 10.41
C GLU A 139 -6.66 -6.50 11.07
N GLU A 140 -6.69 -5.37 11.79
CA GLU A 140 -7.88 -4.88 12.50
C GLU A 140 -9.05 -4.55 11.56
N ASN A 141 -8.74 -4.14 10.33
CA ASN A 141 -9.73 -3.77 9.31
C ASN A 141 -10.03 -4.91 8.31
N ASN A 142 -9.46 -6.11 8.52
CA ASN A 142 -9.58 -7.26 7.61
C ASN A 142 -9.18 -6.96 6.15
N ILE A 143 -8.15 -6.14 5.95
CA ILE A 143 -7.65 -5.77 4.62
C ILE A 143 -6.44 -6.66 4.28
N PRO A 144 -6.55 -7.58 3.29
CA PRO A 144 -5.43 -8.41 2.87
C PRO A 144 -4.32 -7.57 2.23
N VAL A 145 -3.08 -8.00 2.43
CA VAL A 145 -1.89 -7.32 1.88
C VAL A 145 -1.18 -8.26 0.91
N VAL A 146 -0.96 -7.84 -0.32
CA VAL A 146 -0.23 -8.60 -1.34
C VAL A 146 1.13 -7.96 -1.56
N VAL A 147 2.21 -8.70 -1.34
CA VAL A 147 3.58 -8.21 -1.53
C VAL A 147 4.19 -8.91 -2.75
N PHE A 148 4.67 -8.13 -3.71
CA PHE A 148 5.21 -8.67 -4.97
C PHE A 148 6.39 -7.86 -5.48
N ASN A 149 7.25 -8.48 -6.28
CA ASN A 149 8.34 -7.76 -6.94
C ASN A 149 7.81 -6.85 -8.06
N LEU A 150 8.06 -5.54 -7.95
CA LEU A 150 7.65 -4.53 -8.93
C LEU A 150 8.55 -4.53 -10.19
N LEU A 151 9.79 -4.99 -10.06
CA LEU A 151 10.78 -4.96 -11.15
C LEU A 151 10.55 -6.07 -12.17
N GLU A 152 9.81 -7.11 -11.80
CA GLU A 152 9.44 -8.19 -12.72
C GLU A 152 8.29 -7.78 -13.64
N PRO A 153 8.51 -7.78 -14.97
CA PRO A 153 7.48 -7.41 -15.93
C PRO A 153 6.26 -8.32 -15.82
N GLY A 154 5.08 -7.71 -15.66
CA GLY A 154 3.80 -8.42 -15.60
C GLY A 154 3.30 -8.74 -14.19
N ASN A 155 4.12 -8.60 -13.15
CA ASN A 155 3.71 -8.95 -11.78
C ASN A 155 2.57 -8.07 -11.24
N ILE A 156 2.51 -6.79 -11.62
CA ILE A 156 1.36 -5.93 -11.29
C ILE A 156 0.05 -6.53 -11.86
N SER A 157 0.07 -6.99 -13.10
CA SER A 157 -1.12 -7.57 -13.75
C SER A 157 -1.50 -8.89 -13.10
N LYS A 158 -0.52 -9.75 -12.83
CA LYS A 158 -0.76 -11.02 -12.13
C LYS A 158 -1.37 -10.79 -10.75
N ALA A 159 -0.86 -9.79 -10.01
CA ALA A 159 -1.32 -9.48 -8.66
C ALA A 159 -2.76 -8.98 -8.65
N LEU A 160 -3.15 -8.20 -9.67
CA LEU A 160 -4.53 -7.75 -9.84
C LEU A 160 -5.47 -8.88 -10.29
N CYS A 161 -4.99 -9.85 -11.06
CA CYS A 161 -5.77 -10.99 -11.52
C CYS A 161 -5.88 -12.12 -10.47
N GLY A 162 -5.21 -11.99 -9.32
CA GLY A 162 -5.10 -13.06 -8.33
C GLY A 162 -4.31 -14.26 -8.83
N GLU A 163 -3.53 -14.08 -9.90
CA GLU A 163 -2.57 -15.08 -10.36
C GLU A 163 -1.41 -15.17 -9.35
N GLN A 164 -0.71 -16.30 -9.34
CA GLN A 164 0.35 -16.57 -8.38
C GLN A 164 1.47 -15.53 -8.54
N VAL A 165 1.58 -14.63 -7.56
CA VAL A 165 2.67 -13.65 -7.44
C VAL A 165 3.23 -13.77 -6.04
N ASP A 166 4.55 -13.93 -5.97
CA ASP A 166 5.41 -14.01 -4.80
C ASP A 166 4.71 -14.27 -3.46
N THR A 167 4.19 -13.26 -2.76
CA THR A 167 3.64 -13.44 -1.40
C THR A 167 2.28 -12.78 -1.19
N ILE A 168 1.28 -13.58 -0.81
CA ILE A 168 -0.03 -13.08 -0.38
C ILE A 168 -0.12 -13.16 1.15
N CYS A 169 -0.12 -12.03 1.84
CA CYS A 169 -0.38 -11.96 3.28
C CYS A 169 -1.90 -11.93 3.50
N ASN A 170 -2.47 -13.09 3.86
CA ASN A 170 -3.88 -13.21 4.16
C ASN A 170 -4.17 -12.87 5.63
N CYS A 171 -5.29 -12.19 5.87
CA CYS A 171 -5.75 -11.82 7.21
C CYS A 171 -6.45 -12.97 7.97
N SER A 172 -6.60 -14.14 7.33
CA SER A 172 -7.29 -15.29 7.92
C SER A 172 -6.38 -16.13 8.81
N TYR A 173 -6.80 -16.33 10.06
CA TYR A 173 -6.29 -17.39 10.93
C TYR A 173 -6.55 -18.75 10.27
N VAL A 174 -5.47 -19.47 9.95
CA VAL A 174 -5.54 -20.87 9.58
C VAL A 174 -5.25 -21.68 10.83
N ASP A 175 -6.29 -22.30 11.40
CA ASP A 175 -6.14 -23.31 12.45
C ASP A 175 -5.23 -24.43 11.90
N PRO A 176 -4.29 -25.01 12.67
CA PRO A 176 -3.48 -26.17 12.26
C PRO A 176 -4.26 -27.38 11.70
N SER A 177 -5.59 -27.38 11.74
CA SER A 177 -6.47 -28.36 11.07
C SER A 177 -6.88 -28.03 9.62
N GLY A 178 -6.45 -26.89 9.05
CA GLY A 178 -6.69 -26.56 7.64
C GLY A 178 -8.10 -26.08 7.28
N THR A 179 -8.89 -25.61 8.27
CA THR A 179 -10.24 -25.11 8.03
C THR A 179 -10.24 -23.58 7.97
N VAL A 180 -10.43 -23.02 6.78
CA VAL A 180 -10.65 -21.57 6.60
C VAL A 180 -12.03 -21.23 7.14
N THR A 181 -12.10 -20.60 8.31
CA THR A 181 -13.36 -20.13 8.90
C THR A 181 -13.41 -18.62 8.75
N GLY A 182 -14.12 -18.14 7.73
CA GLY A 182 -14.49 -16.74 7.60
C GLY A 182 -15.69 -16.43 8.50
N ILE A 183 -15.68 -15.25 9.11
CA ILE A 183 -16.88 -14.56 9.59
C ILE A 183 -16.96 -13.25 8.81
#